data_AF-A0AAN4YTT5-F1
#
_entry.id   AF-A0AAN4YTT5-F1
#
_cell.length_a   1.000
_cell.length_b   1.000
_cell.length_c   1.000
_cell.angle_alpha   90.00
_cell.angle_beta   90.00
_cell.angle_gamma   90.00
#
_symmetry.space_group_name_H-M   'P 1'
#
loop_
_entity.id
_entity.type
_entity.pdbx_description
1 polymer ?
#
loop_
_entity_poly.entity_id
_entity_poly.type
_entity_poly.pdbx_seq_one_letter_code
_entity_poly.pdbx_strand_id
1 'polypeptide(L)'
;MKNSLQSPKALLNFLAAVLPSEIRSSSTQDYVTRAEFIADVATGMKKAPMAVRLTPHILSLINWKEAYSDPIRRQFIPIASSFKPDHPQLQLDSLYETHDSPVKGLVHRYPDKVLFLGNASIAFGIID
;
A
#
# COMPACT_ATOMS: atom_id res chain seq x y z
N MET A 1 -9.55 -9.10 -16.90
CA MET A 1 -9.50 -8.59 -15.51
C MET A 1 -10.28 -7.27 -15.38
N LYS A 2 -11.62 -7.29 -15.49
CA LYS A 2 -12.45 -6.07 -15.58
C LYS A 2 -12.92 -5.49 -14.23
N ASN A 3 -12.56 -6.12 -13.09
CA ASN A 3 -13.16 -5.81 -11.78
C ASN A 3 -12.15 -5.30 -10.72
N SER A 4 -11.01 -4.74 -11.10
CA SER A 4 -10.05 -4.20 -10.12
C SER A 4 -10.38 -2.74 -9.78
N LEU A 5 -10.29 -2.37 -8.50
CA LEU A 5 -10.24 -0.95 -8.10
C LEU A 5 -8.86 -0.42 -8.47
N GLN A 6 -8.83 0.44 -9.49
CA GLN A 6 -7.60 0.98 -10.08
C GLN A 6 -7.43 2.49 -9.85
N SER A 7 -8.40 3.15 -9.22
CA SER A 7 -8.34 4.60 -8.98
C SER A 7 -8.60 4.94 -7.51
N PRO A 8 -7.92 5.97 -6.96
CA PRO A 8 -8.15 6.44 -5.60
C PRO A 8 -9.62 6.79 -5.35
N LYS A 9 -10.29 7.42 -6.33
CA LYS A 9 -11.71 7.76 -6.23
C LYS A 9 -12.60 6.52 -6.11
N ALA A 10 -12.33 5.47 -6.88
CA ALA A 10 -13.10 4.23 -6.80
C ALA A 10 -12.90 3.53 -5.44
N LEU A 11 -11.70 3.57 -4.88
CA LEU A 11 -11.43 3.08 -3.53
C LEU A 11 -12.20 3.86 -2.46
N LEU A 12 -12.16 5.20 -2.49
CA LEU A 12 -12.89 6.02 -1.52
C LEU A 12 -14.40 5.79 -1.58
N ASN A 13 -14.96 5.63 -2.78
CA ASN A 13 -16.38 5.28 -2.95
C ASN A 13 -16.70 3.89 -2.38
N PHE A 14 -15.83 2.91 -2.59
CA PHE A 14 -15.99 1.58 -2.01
C PHE A 14 -15.95 1.63 -0.47
N LEU A 15 -14.99 2.37 0.10
CA LEU A 15 -14.87 2.55 1.54
C LEU A 15 -16.12 3.22 2.14
N ALA A 16 -16.68 4.22 1.47
CA ALA A 16 -17.93 4.86 1.90
C ALA A 16 -19.11 3.88 1.98
N ALA A 17 -19.13 2.86 1.12
CA ALA A 17 -20.20 1.86 1.08
C ALA A 17 -20.02 0.69 2.07
N VAL A 18 -18.77 0.29 2.36
CA VAL A 18 -18.47 -0.94 3.12
C VAL A 18 -18.11 -0.67 4.59
N LEU A 19 -17.57 0.51 4.90
CA LEU A 19 -17.12 0.80 6.26
C LEU A 19 -18.30 0.96 7.24
N PRO A 20 -18.17 0.45 8.48
CA PRO A 20 -19.13 0.71 9.56
C PRO A 20 -19.11 2.19 9.96
N SER A 21 -20.11 2.62 10.73
CA SER A 21 -20.19 3.99 11.26
C SER A 21 -19.02 4.35 12.17
N GLU A 22 -18.56 3.37 12.95
CA GLU A 22 -17.49 3.50 13.93
C GLU A 22 -16.44 2.40 13.69
N ILE A 23 -15.17 2.78 13.76
CA ILE A 23 -14.02 1.92 13.53
C ILE A 23 -13.12 2.02 14.76
N ARG A 24 -12.63 0.88 15.23
CA ARG A 24 -11.70 0.83 16.37
C ARG A 24 -10.37 1.49 15.99
N SER A 25 -9.96 2.51 16.73
CA SER A 25 -8.66 3.17 16.58
C SER A 25 -7.50 2.23 16.93
N SER A 26 -6.28 2.55 16.49
CA SER A 26 -5.07 1.85 16.90
C SER A 26 -4.70 2.07 18.38
N SER A 27 -5.19 3.14 18.99
CA SER A 27 -5.03 3.43 20.42
C SER A 27 -6.09 2.69 21.23
N THR A 28 -5.70 2.05 22.34
CA THR A 28 -6.40 0.93 23.01
C THR A 28 -7.88 1.11 23.41
N GLN A 29 -8.49 2.31 23.32
CA GLN A 29 -9.91 2.50 23.68
C GLN A 29 -10.67 3.59 22.90
N ASP A 30 -10.15 4.09 21.78
CA ASP A 30 -10.83 5.15 21.01
C ASP A 30 -11.54 4.60 19.77
N TYR A 31 -12.68 5.18 19.44
CA TYR A 31 -13.40 4.94 18.18
C TYR A 31 -13.25 6.15 17.27
N VAL A 32 -13.08 5.88 15.97
CA VAL A 32 -12.97 6.90 14.92
C VAL A 32 -14.19 6.78 14.02
N THR A 33 -14.73 7.91 13.59
CA THR A 33 -15.87 7.91 12.68
C THR A 33 -15.44 7.45 11.29
N ARG A 34 -16.38 6.88 10.53
CA ARG A 34 -16.15 6.52 9.13
C ARG A 34 -15.55 7.65 8.30
N ALA A 35 -16.03 8.88 8.49
CA ALA A 35 -15.60 10.04 7.71
C ALA A 35 -14.14 10.39 7.99
N GLU A 36 -13.74 10.37 9.26
CA GLU A 36 -12.36 10.61 9.69
C GLU A 36 -11.42 9.54 9.13
N PHE A 37 -11.80 8.26 9.18
CA PHE A 37 -11.01 7.19 8.60
C PHE A 37 -10.82 7.35 7.09
N ILE A 38 -11.88 7.68 6.35
CA ILE A 38 -11.80 7.93 4.91
C ILE A 38 -10.88 9.13 4.60
N ALA A 39 -10.94 10.19 5.40
CA ALA A 39 -10.06 11.35 5.26
C ALA A 39 -8.59 10.99 5.54
N ASP A 40 -8.34 10.13 6.52
CA ASP A 40 -7.00 9.63 6.87
C ASP A 40 -6.42 8.75 5.73
N VAL A 41 -7.23 7.86 5.16
CA VAL A 41 -6.87 7.09 3.96
C VAL A 41 -6.58 8.01 2.77
N ALA A 42 -7.45 9.00 2.51
CA ALA A 42 -7.27 9.93 1.40
C ALA A 42 -5.97 10.76 1.55
N THR A 43 -5.62 11.13 2.78
CA THR A 43 -4.35 11.81 3.09
C THR A 43 -3.16 10.87 2.93
N GLY A 44 -3.27 9.61 3.38
CA GLY A 44 -2.24 8.59 3.23
C GLY A 44 -1.92 8.29 1.77
N MET A 45 -2.96 8.15 0.94
CA MET A 45 -2.85 7.96 -0.51
C MET A 45 -2.19 9.14 -1.23
N LYS A 46 -2.36 10.38 -0.73
CA LYS A 46 -1.66 11.55 -1.27
C LYS A 46 -0.18 11.58 -0.89
N LYS A 47 0.16 11.11 0.32
CA LYS A 47 1.55 11.06 0.81
C LYS A 47 2.36 9.94 0.17
N ALA A 48 1.75 8.79 -0.08
CA ALA A 48 2.34 7.66 -0.79
C ALA A 48 1.58 7.40 -2.09
N PRO A 49 1.90 8.14 -3.17
CA PRO A 49 1.24 8.00 -4.47
C PRO A 49 1.69 6.71 -5.16
N MET A 50 1.18 5.59 -4.67
CA MET A 50 1.41 4.26 -5.25
C MET A 50 0.19 3.85 -6.08
N ALA A 51 0.44 3.18 -7.21
CA ALA A 51 -0.61 2.60 -8.03
C ALA A 51 -1.31 1.45 -7.27
N VAL A 52 -2.42 1.76 -6.59
CA VAL A 52 -3.22 0.75 -5.89
C VAL A 52 -4.12 0.04 -6.91
N ARG A 53 -3.82 -1.23 -7.17
CA ARG A 53 -4.65 -2.14 -7.94
C ARG A 53 -5.11 -3.25 -7.00
N LEU A 54 -6.33 -3.12 -6.49
CA LEU A 54 -6.93 -4.10 -5.58
C LEU A 54 -8.00 -4.91 -6.32
N THR A 55 -8.01 -6.23 -6.12
CA THR A 55 -9.11 -7.08 -6.58
C THR A 55 -10.22 -7.10 -5.54
N PRO A 56 -11.49 -7.35 -5.93
CA PRO A 56 -12.60 -7.43 -4.98
C PRO A 56 -12.41 -8.56 -3.97
N HIS A 57 -11.71 -9.63 -4.38
CA HIS A 57 -11.38 -10.75 -3.50
C HIS A 57 -10.52 -10.29 -2.31
N ILE A 58 -9.43 -9.54 -2.54
CA ILE A 58 -8.59 -9.03 -1.45
C ILE A 58 -9.39 -8.11 -0.52
N LEU A 59 -10.22 -7.23 -1.08
CA LEU A 59 -11.06 -6.33 -0.28
C LEU A 59 -12.08 -7.06 0.59
N SER A 60 -12.55 -8.23 0.15
CA SER A 60 -13.48 -9.06 0.92
C SER A 60 -12.86 -9.76 2.12
N LEU A 61 -11.52 -9.92 2.12
CA LEU A 61 -10.79 -10.56 3.22
C LEU A 61 -10.45 -9.59 4.36
N ILE A 62 -10.57 -8.29 4.12
CA ILE A 62 -10.24 -7.25 5.10
C ILE A 62 -11.31 -7.20 6.19
N ASN A 63 -10.89 -7.22 7.45
CA ASN A 63 -11.78 -6.94 8.58
C ASN A 63 -11.98 -5.43 8.76
N TRP A 64 -13.06 -4.90 8.17
CA TRP A 64 -13.39 -3.47 8.21
C TRP A 64 -13.79 -2.93 9.59
N LYS A 65 -14.15 -3.78 10.55
CA LYS A 65 -14.43 -3.35 11.94
C LYS A 65 -13.14 -3.01 12.69
N GLU A 66 -12.05 -3.71 12.37
CA GLU A 66 -10.72 -3.51 12.95
C GLU A 66 -9.73 -3.04 11.87
N ALA A 67 -10.17 -2.11 11.02
CA ALA A 67 -9.43 -1.71 9.83
C ALA A 67 -8.01 -1.22 10.16
N TYR A 68 -7.80 -0.52 11.28
CA TYR A 68 -6.46 -0.03 11.66
C TYR A 68 -5.44 -1.16 11.88
N SER A 69 -5.84 -2.24 12.55
CA SER A 69 -4.98 -3.38 12.89
C SER A 69 -4.95 -4.47 11.81
N ASP A 70 -5.91 -4.50 10.90
CA ASP A 70 -6.02 -5.51 9.86
C ASP A 70 -4.73 -5.60 8.99
N PRO A 71 -4.09 -6.79 8.90
CA PRO A 71 -2.81 -6.95 8.23
C PRO A 71 -2.92 -6.79 6.71
N ILE A 72 -4.05 -7.20 6.10
CA ILE A 72 -4.25 -7.13 4.65
C ILE A 72 -4.42 -5.67 4.25
N ARG A 73 -5.25 -4.89 4.96
CA ARG A 73 -5.40 -3.46 4.73
C ARG A 73 -4.07 -2.73 4.86
N ARG A 74 -3.28 -3.02 5.89
CA ARG A 74 -1.97 -2.40 6.14
C ARG A 74 -0.98 -2.57 4.99
N GLN A 75 -1.07 -3.67 4.24
CA GLN A 75 -0.18 -3.93 3.11
C GLN A 75 -0.52 -3.10 1.86
N PHE A 76 -1.81 -2.80 1.65
CA PHE A 76 -2.25 -2.25 0.36
C PHE A 76 -2.87 -0.85 0.42
N ILE A 77 -3.39 -0.42 1.57
CA ILE A 77 -4.09 0.86 1.73
C ILE A 77 -3.37 1.69 2.79
N PRO A 78 -2.54 2.68 2.38
CA PRO A 78 -1.85 3.55 3.31
C PRO A 78 -2.82 4.48 4.06
N ILE A 79 -2.52 4.76 5.32
CA ILE A 79 -3.25 5.72 6.17
C ILE A 79 -2.25 6.74 6.73
N ALA A 80 -2.60 8.03 6.73
CA ALA A 80 -1.66 9.08 7.12
C ALA A 80 -1.21 8.98 8.58
N SER A 81 -2.10 8.55 9.48
CA SER A 81 -1.83 8.31 10.90
C SER A 81 -0.74 7.25 11.17
N SER A 82 -0.49 6.34 10.22
CA SER A 82 0.50 5.26 10.39
C SER A 82 1.91 5.61 9.96
N PHE A 83 2.11 6.74 9.26
CA PHE A 83 3.42 7.14 8.78
C PHE A 83 4.32 7.53 9.94
N LYS A 84 5.54 6.98 9.95
CA LYS A 84 6.62 7.41 10.83
C LYS A 84 7.56 8.33 10.07
N PRO A 85 8.29 9.21 10.76
CA PRO A 85 9.40 9.93 10.14
C PRO A 85 10.40 8.96 9.52
N ASP A 86 10.96 9.37 8.39
CA ASP A 86 11.98 8.57 7.70
C ASP A 86 13.21 8.37 8.59
N HIS A 87 13.78 7.17 8.50
CA HIS A 87 15.03 6.87 9.20
C HIS A 87 16.20 7.62 8.55
N PRO A 88 17.20 8.12 9.31
CA PRO A 88 18.32 8.88 8.73
C PRO A 88 19.15 8.12 7.68
N GLN A 89 19.11 6.78 7.69
CA GLN A 89 19.79 5.92 6.72
C GLN A 89 18.88 5.46 5.57
N LEU A 90 17.66 5.97 5.47
CA LEU A 90 16.77 5.65 4.36
C LEU A 90 17.40 6.13 3.05
N GLN A 91 17.66 5.20 2.14
CA GLN A 91 18.14 5.49 0.78
C GLN A 91 17.16 4.92 -0.24
N LEU A 92 17.01 5.62 -1.37
CA LEU A 92 16.14 5.18 -2.47
C LEU A 92 16.51 3.79 -2.99
N ASP A 93 17.81 3.52 -3.13
CA ASP A 93 18.36 2.22 -3.50
C ASP A 93 19.18 1.65 -2.34
N SER A 94 18.50 1.35 -1.24
CA SER A 94 19.16 0.81 -0.02
C SER A 94 19.85 -0.53 -0.26
N LEU A 95 19.47 -1.24 -1.33
CA LEU A 95 20.06 -2.51 -1.69
C LEU A 95 21.18 -2.37 -2.71
N TYR A 96 21.50 -1.20 -3.27
CA TYR A 96 22.51 -1.00 -4.32
C TYR A 96 22.26 -1.81 -5.60
N GLU A 97 21.00 -2.04 -5.96
CA GLU A 97 20.61 -2.80 -7.16
C GLU A 97 21.07 -2.11 -8.45
N THR A 98 21.13 -0.78 -8.46
CA THR A 98 21.57 0.01 -9.60
C THR A 98 23.06 -0.13 -9.85
N HIS A 99 23.87 -0.16 -8.79
CA HIS A 99 25.32 -0.34 -8.88
C HIS A 99 25.69 -1.72 -9.41
N ASP A 100 24.97 -2.75 -8.94
CA ASP A 100 25.22 -4.15 -9.34
C ASP A 100 24.50 -4.54 -10.65
N SER A 101 23.97 -3.57 -11.40
CA SER A 101 23.31 -3.79 -12.68
C SER A 101 24.26 -3.54 -13.87
N PRO A 102 24.86 -4.59 -14.49
CA PRO A 102 25.63 -4.41 -15.71
C PRO A 102 24.76 -3.95 -16.89
N VAL A 103 23.46 -4.29 -16.88
CA VAL A 103 22.47 -3.82 -17.86
C VAL A 103 21.13 -3.55 -17.16
N LYS A 104 20.32 -2.68 -17.75
CA LYS A 104 19.00 -2.32 -17.20
C LYS A 104 18.13 -3.58 -17.02
N GLY A 105 17.60 -3.75 -15.81
CA GLY A 105 16.70 -4.85 -15.46
C GLY A 105 17.40 -6.17 -15.14
N LEU A 106 18.72 -6.17 -14.94
CA LEU A 106 19.48 -7.35 -14.55
C LEU A 106 20.48 -6.98 -13.45
N VAL A 107 20.23 -7.45 -12.23
CA VAL A 107 21.11 -7.24 -11.07
C VAL A 107 21.96 -8.49 -10.85
N HIS A 108 23.29 -8.36 -10.91
CA HIS A 108 24.26 -9.45 -10.77
C HIS A 108 25.19 -9.22 -9.58
N ARG A 109 24.67 -9.41 -8.36
CA ARG A 109 25.43 -9.25 -7.11
C ARG A 109 26.26 -10.48 -6.75
N TYR A 110 25.71 -11.67 -6.96
CA TYR A 110 26.33 -12.92 -6.54
C TYR A 110 26.95 -13.65 -7.72
N PRO A 111 28.10 -14.34 -7.55
CA PRO A 111 28.82 -14.94 -8.67
C PRO A 111 27.96 -15.87 -9.54
N ASP A 112 27.03 -16.61 -8.93
CA ASP A 112 26.23 -17.67 -9.55
C ASP A 112 24.73 -17.35 -9.66
N LYS A 113 24.28 -16.14 -9.26
CA LYS A 113 22.84 -15.79 -9.24
C LYS A 113 22.59 -14.38 -9.75
N VAL A 114 21.47 -14.23 -10.44
CA VAL A 114 21.04 -12.97 -11.05
C VAL A 114 19.56 -12.73 -10.75
N LEU A 115 19.20 -11.49 -10.46
CA LEU A 115 17.82 -11.02 -10.40
C LEU A 115 17.46 -10.37 -11.74
N PHE A 116 16.42 -10.89 -12.40
CA PHE A 116 15.94 -10.38 -13.69
C PHE A 116 14.58 -9.70 -13.51
N LEU A 117 14.53 -8.40 -13.80
CA LEU A 117 13.35 -7.53 -13.70
C LEU A 117 12.71 -7.35 -15.09
N GLY A 118 11.99 -8.38 -15.55
CA GLY A 118 11.41 -8.43 -16.91
C GLY A 118 10.17 -7.56 -17.12
N ASN A 119 9.40 -7.29 -16.05
CA ASN A 119 8.20 -6.47 -16.11
C ASN A 119 8.09 -5.53 -14.90
N ALA A 120 8.07 -4.22 -15.17
CA ALA A 120 7.82 -3.20 -14.13
C ALA A 120 6.34 -3.09 -13.73
N SER A 121 5.45 -3.88 -14.34
CA SER A 121 4.00 -3.82 -14.08
C SER A 121 3.55 -5.05 -13.32
N ILE A 122 3.24 -4.88 -12.02
CA ILE A 122 2.64 -5.91 -11.19
C ILE A 122 1.19 -5.50 -10.86
N ALA A 123 0.29 -6.49 -10.80
CA ALA A 123 -1.11 -6.28 -10.47
C ALA A 123 -1.36 -5.86 -9.00
N PHE A 124 -0.32 -5.94 -8.15
CA PHE A 124 -0.29 -5.56 -6.74
C PHE A 124 1.14 -5.16 -6.39
N GLY A 125 1.38 -3.87 -6.16
CA GLY A 125 2.71 -3.36 -5.78
C GLY A 125 3.23 -2.26 -6.69
N ILE A 126 4.13 -1.47 -6.11
CA ILE A 126 4.68 -0.19 -6.55
C ILE A 126 5.19 -0.26 -8.00
N ILE A 127 4.85 0.77 -8.77
CA ILE A 127 5.43 1.08 -10.08
C ILE A 127 6.09 2.45 -9.89
N ASP A 128 7.38 2.54 -10.16
CA ASP A 128 8.13 3.81 -10.23
C ASP A 128 7.57 4.75 -11.32
#